data_AF-A0A3M7AKH2-F1
#
_entry.id   AF-A0A3M7AKH2-F1
#
_cell.length_a   1.000
_cell.length_b   1.000
_cell.length_c   1.000
_cell.angle_alpha   90.00
_cell.angle_beta   90.00
_cell.angle_gamma   90.00
#
_symmetry.space_group_name_H-M   'P 1'
#
loop_
_entity.id
_entity.type
_entity.pdbx_description
1 polymer ?
#
loop_
_entity_poly.entity_id
_entity_poly.type
_entity_poly.pdbx_seq_one_letter_code
_entity_poly.pdbx_strand_id
1 'polypeptide(L)'
;MIGRQTDLKVLSLVDRRWHRIAREHLYREIWVPSDEDLRRRYSLLSRKRSRLDLLRRTLKASQALAYMVRRLHITTGLAIDLSTETSHAARRHAALVALASIVKLCPKLEQLSGYHWLDKCASSAGLLEALARCLGLKQHIWVFGSDDVPDPGPGVMLDCHNGWSQLETLVLCSNGESRLGAGSISALVQRLPRLQHLMLSGLDRHDFHNGTLLSLPPVKSLRLDHLEGISNQGIEQLSVSRLSISLENLSLNTSPEFQPGMESTSSLKGLESQTLEYLHWDVLIPGSSTTLVANSIASGRLPALCKVKVPCDYEGAIQSLCHPIARERLTSGDMELLARFSGSERYERNLRLAQIQAQRRIRECRRQPSFTVVVQDEDQTVSAQYMIGSFIGNVDSKIEYSLEPGVEGSHSALVELQDVLVPKKPCDSIGRKTETEESVKEERLLDLKMLF
;
A
#
# COMPACT_ATOMS: atom_id res chain seq x y z
N MET A 1 20.51 -5.40 -2.82
CA MET A 1 20.41 -6.44 -3.88
C MET A 1 21.50 -6.33 -4.97
N ILE A 2 22.35 -5.29 -4.97
CA ILE A 2 23.55 -5.19 -5.85
C ILE A 2 24.45 -6.41 -5.70
N GLY A 3 24.80 -6.76 -4.45
CA GLY A 3 25.54 -7.98 -4.13
C GLY A 3 24.92 -9.18 -4.85
N ARG A 4 23.62 -9.43 -4.66
CA ARG A 4 22.95 -10.57 -5.31
C ARG A 4 23.11 -10.61 -6.83
N GLN A 5 22.91 -9.53 -7.58
CA GLN A 5 23.04 -9.59 -9.05
C GLN A 5 24.50 -9.72 -9.51
N THR A 6 25.45 -9.04 -8.85
CA THR A 6 26.88 -9.20 -9.14
C THR A 6 27.37 -10.59 -8.75
N ASP A 7 26.96 -11.08 -7.59
CA ASP A 7 27.29 -12.40 -7.06
C ASP A 7 26.72 -13.49 -7.98
N LEU A 8 25.48 -13.35 -8.46
CA LEU A 8 24.91 -14.28 -9.43
C LEU A 8 25.68 -14.27 -10.76
N LYS A 9 26.14 -13.10 -11.23
CA LYS A 9 27.00 -13.03 -12.42
C LYS A 9 28.33 -13.73 -12.19
N VAL A 10 28.98 -13.49 -11.05
CA VAL A 10 30.24 -14.16 -10.67
C VAL A 10 30.03 -15.68 -10.57
N LEU A 11 28.98 -16.12 -9.87
CA LEU A 11 28.60 -17.53 -9.75
C LEU A 11 28.35 -18.19 -11.11
N SER A 12 27.82 -17.43 -12.08
CA SER A 12 27.56 -17.95 -13.42
C SER A 12 28.83 -18.32 -14.21
N LEU A 13 29.99 -17.82 -13.77
CA LEU A 13 31.30 -18.06 -14.37
C LEU A 13 32.09 -19.18 -13.69
N VAL A 14 31.63 -19.69 -12.54
CA VAL A 14 32.36 -20.68 -11.73
C VAL A 14 32.36 -22.08 -12.37
N ASP A 15 31.17 -22.63 -12.66
CA ASP A 15 30.99 -23.93 -13.32
C ASP A 15 29.57 -24.03 -13.93
N ARG A 16 29.33 -25.02 -14.80
CA ARG A 16 28.05 -25.30 -15.48
C ARG A 16 26.88 -25.49 -14.51
N ARG A 17 27.09 -26.12 -13.35
CA ARG A 17 26.02 -26.30 -12.34
C ARG A 17 25.58 -24.94 -11.76
N TRP A 18 26.55 -24.13 -11.35
CA TRP A 18 26.31 -22.78 -10.83
C TRP A 18 25.78 -21.84 -11.89
N HIS A 19 26.27 -21.96 -13.13
CA HIS A 19 25.72 -21.26 -14.29
C HIS A 19 24.23 -21.51 -14.45
N ARG A 20 23.77 -22.77 -14.37
CA ARG A 20 22.34 -23.10 -14.50
C ARG A 20 21.49 -22.44 -13.42
N ILE A 21 21.91 -22.52 -12.16
CA ILE A 21 21.19 -21.96 -11.00
C ILE A 21 21.20 -20.43 -11.06
N ALA A 22 22.37 -19.83 -11.29
CA ALA A 22 22.51 -18.39 -11.36
C ALA A 22 21.69 -17.80 -12.51
N ARG A 23 21.69 -18.46 -13.67
CA ARG A 23 20.89 -18.05 -14.83
C ARG A 23 19.40 -18.08 -14.54
N GLU A 24 18.89 -19.08 -13.84
CA GLU A 24 17.48 -19.12 -13.45
C GLU A 24 17.13 -17.90 -12.59
N HIS A 25 17.93 -17.59 -11.57
CA HIS A 25 17.67 -16.44 -10.70
C HIS A 25 17.83 -15.09 -11.41
N LEU A 26 18.81 -14.95 -12.31
CA LEU A 26 19.04 -13.73 -13.09
C LEU A 26 17.89 -13.42 -14.05
N TYR A 27 17.26 -14.43 -14.66
CA TYR A 27 16.16 -14.25 -15.61
C TYR A 27 14.78 -14.31 -14.96
N ARG A 28 14.67 -14.87 -13.74
CA ARG A 28 13.39 -14.90 -13.00
C ARG A 28 12.86 -13.51 -12.69
N GLU A 29 13.75 -12.57 -12.40
CA GLU A 29 13.44 -11.19 -12.07
C GLU A 29 14.31 -10.26 -12.91
N ILE A 30 13.68 -9.56 -13.86
CA ILE A 30 14.40 -8.69 -14.79
C ILE A 30 14.03 -7.24 -14.51
N TRP A 31 15.05 -6.45 -14.22
CA TRP A 31 14.97 -4.99 -14.22
C TRP A 31 15.18 -4.49 -15.65
N VAL A 32 14.11 -3.95 -16.24
CA VAL A 32 14.08 -3.57 -17.65
C VAL A 32 14.99 -2.36 -17.85
N PRO A 33 16.03 -2.48 -18.68
CA PRO A 33 17.03 -1.44 -18.82
C PRO A 33 16.52 -0.22 -19.57
N SER A 34 16.92 0.96 -19.12
CA SER A 34 16.88 2.20 -19.92
C SER A 34 18.19 2.44 -20.67
N ASP A 35 18.12 3.23 -21.73
CA ASP A 35 19.26 3.67 -22.52
C ASP A 35 20.03 4.85 -21.89
N GLU A 36 19.61 5.36 -20.72
CA GLU A 36 20.25 6.47 -20.00
C GLU A 36 21.78 6.30 -19.80
N ASP A 37 22.25 5.12 -19.41
CA ASP A 37 23.68 4.85 -19.20
C ASP A 37 24.52 4.89 -20.49
N LEU A 38 23.87 4.72 -21.65
CA LEU A 38 24.49 4.79 -22.97
C LEU A 38 24.52 6.24 -23.47
N ARG A 39 23.50 7.04 -23.14
CA ARG A 39 23.45 8.48 -23.46
C ARG A 39 24.61 9.25 -22.81
N ARG A 40 24.99 8.90 -21.58
CA ARG A 40 26.13 9.53 -20.88
C ARG A 40 27.50 9.15 -21.45
N ARG A 41 27.64 7.94 -22.02
CA ARG A 41 28.95 7.39 -22.42
C ARG A 41 29.28 7.51 -23.91
N TYR A 42 28.30 7.73 -24.78
CA TYR A 42 28.54 7.77 -26.22
C TYR A 42 27.87 9.00 -26.86
N SER A 43 28.69 10.00 -27.18
CA SER A 43 28.29 11.11 -28.04
C SER A 43 28.26 10.66 -29.51
N LEU A 44 27.04 10.51 -30.02
CA LEU A 44 26.59 10.84 -31.38
C LEU A 44 27.09 10.11 -32.66
N LEU A 45 27.90 9.04 -32.64
CA LEU A 45 28.33 8.43 -33.94
C LEU A 45 28.07 6.93 -34.17
N SER A 46 27.46 6.21 -33.22
CA SER A 46 26.98 4.85 -33.50
C SER A 46 25.84 4.49 -32.56
N ARG A 47 24.59 4.78 -32.96
CA ARG A 47 23.41 4.27 -32.26
C ARG A 47 23.29 2.77 -32.49
N LYS A 48 24.04 1.99 -31.72
CA LYS A 48 23.74 0.58 -31.47
C LYS A 48 22.38 0.51 -30.78
N ARG A 49 21.58 -0.48 -31.19
CA ARG A 49 20.15 -0.71 -30.86
C ARG A 49 19.82 -0.51 -29.37
N SER A 50 18.56 -0.16 -29.06
CA SER A 50 18.09 0.02 -27.67
C SER A 50 18.31 -1.23 -26.82
N ARG A 51 18.58 -1.06 -25.52
CA ARG A 51 18.74 -2.19 -24.59
C ARG A 51 17.45 -3.01 -24.46
N LEU A 52 16.30 -2.35 -24.59
CA LEU A 52 14.99 -2.99 -24.63
C LEU A 52 14.85 -3.94 -25.83
N ASP A 53 15.32 -3.52 -27.02
CA ASP A 53 15.34 -4.40 -28.20
C ASP A 53 16.31 -5.58 -28.04
N LEU A 54 17.45 -5.36 -27.39
CA LEU A 54 18.39 -6.44 -27.10
C LEU A 54 17.75 -7.50 -26.20
N LEU A 55 17.05 -7.07 -25.14
CA LEU A 55 16.31 -7.96 -24.25
C LEU A 55 15.23 -8.73 -25.02
N ARG A 56 14.40 -8.02 -25.80
CA ARG A 56 13.36 -8.63 -26.63
C ARG A 56 13.91 -9.71 -27.56
N ARG A 57 15.04 -9.45 -28.23
CA ARG A 57 15.68 -10.44 -29.11
C ARG A 57 16.26 -11.61 -28.36
N THR A 58 16.86 -11.37 -27.19
CA THR A 58 17.42 -12.43 -26.36
C THR A 58 16.34 -13.41 -25.91
N LEU A 59 15.20 -12.89 -25.47
CA LEU A 59 14.05 -13.71 -25.08
C LEU A 59 13.41 -14.41 -26.29
N LYS A 60 13.32 -13.72 -27.44
CA LYS A 60 12.81 -14.34 -28.68
C LYS A 60 13.72 -15.46 -29.19
N ALA A 61 15.03 -15.31 -29.05
CA ALA A 61 16.01 -16.31 -29.49
C ALA A 61 16.06 -17.53 -28.56
N SER A 62 15.66 -17.38 -27.30
CA SER A 62 15.68 -18.47 -26.32
C SER A 62 14.39 -18.52 -25.50
N GLN A 63 13.49 -19.42 -25.91
CA GLN A 63 12.24 -19.67 -25.19
C GLN A 63 12.48 -20.17 -23.76
N ALA A 64 13.58 -20.87 -23.52
CA ALA A 64 13.96 -21.32 -22.18
C ALA A 64 14.20 -20.13 -21.23
N LEU A 65 14.83 -19.05 -21.71
CA LEU A 65 15.00 -17.82 -20.93
C LEU A 65 13.66 -17.14 -20.69
N ALA A 66 12.85 -17.01 -21.73
CA ALA A 66 11.52 -16.38 -21.63
C ALA A 66 10.58 -17.13 -20.66
N TYR A 67 10.69 -18.45 -20.58
CA TYR A 67 9.92 -19.28 -19.65
C TYR A 67 10.34 -19.11 -18.18
N MET A 68 11.56 -18.65 -17.90
CA MET A 68 12.03 -18.40 -16.54
C MET A 68 11.52 -17.07 -15.98
N VAL A 69 11.18 -16.10 -16.85
CA VAL A 69 10.76 -14.75 -16.44
C VAL A 69 9.44 -14.81 -15.67
N ARG A 70 9.47 -14.32 -14.42
CA ARG A 70 8.29 -14.20 -13.56
C ARG A 70 7.97 -12.76 -13.20
N ARG A 71 8.99 -11.92 -13.01
CA ARG A 71 8.80 -10.50 -12.66
C ARG A 71 9.55 -9.59 -13.60
N LEU A 72 8.87 -8.57 -14.09
CA LEU A 72 9.43 -7.47 -14.86
C LEU A 72 9.28 -6.19 -14.05
N HIS A 73 10.42 -5.56 -13.74
CA HIS A 73 10.48 -4.27 -13.03
C HIS A 73 10.96 -3.20 -13.99
N ILE A 74 10.14 -2.20 -14.26
CA ILE A 74 10.55 -1.02 -15.02
C ILE A 74 11.46 -0.18 -14.14
N THR A 75 12.64 0.16 -14.64
CA THR A 75 13.61 1.02 -13.93
C THR A 75 13.15 2.47 -13.94
N THR A 76 13.60 3.28 -12.98
CA THR A 76 13.25 4.71 -12.90
C THR A 76 13.64 5.44 -14.20
N GLY A 77 14.79 5.10 -14.78
CA GLY A 77 15.22 5.68 -16.07
C GLY A 77 14.24 5.38 -17.21
N LEU A 78 13.72 4.15 -17.29
CA LEU A 78 12.76 3.77 -18.34
C LEU A 78 11.38 4.37 -18.06
N ALA A 79 10.97 4.45 -16.80
CA ALA A 79 9.76 5.14 -16.39
C ALA A 79 9.75 6.61 -16.85
N ILE A 80 10.87 7.33 -16.67
CA ILE A 80 11.04 8.71 -17.15
C ILE A 80 10.99 8.77 -18.69
N ASP A 81 11.70 7.88 -19.38
CA ASP A 81 11.65 7.81 -20.84
C ASP A 81 10.22 7.59 -21.35
N LEU A 82 9.44 6.76 -20.65
CA LEU A 82 8.04 6.53 -20.97
C LEU A 82 7.19 7.77 -20.65
N SER A 83 7.39 8.50 -19.55
CA SER A 83 6.55 9.64 -19.17
C SER A 83 6.78 10.94 -19.97
N THR A 84 7.75 11.01 -20.88
CA THR A 84 8.01 12.24 -21.67
C THR A 84 7.07 12.37 -22.87
N GLU A 85 5.97 13.12 -22.71
CA GLU A 85 4.85 13.18 -23.66
C GLU A 85 5.12 14.03 -24.93
N THR A 86 5.74 15.21 -24.81
CA THR A 86 5.68 16.22 -25.90
C THR A 86 6.81 16.21 -26.92
N SER A 87 8.01 15.70 -26.60
CA SER A 87 9.16 15.69 -27.54
C SER A 87 9.49 14.31 -28.13
N HIS A 88 8.97 13.23 -27.53
CA HIS A 88 9.43 11.86 -27.79
C HIS A 88 8.30 10.83 -27.96
N ALA A 89 7.11 11.24 -28.40
CA ALA A 89 5.94 10.36 -28.60
C ALA A 89 6.25 9.09 -29.43
N ALA A 90 7.02 9.21 -30.51
CA ALA A 90 7.43 8.06 -31.33
C ALA A 90 8.33 7.07 -30.56
N ARG A 91 9.21 7.58 -29.68
CA ARG A 91 10.08 6.75 -28.83
C ARG A 91 9.28 6.07 -27.73
N ARG A 92 8.34 6.79 -27.11
CA ARG A 92 7.37 6.26 -26.12
C ARG A 92 6.57 5.12 -26.74
N HIS A 93 5.99 5.33 -27.92
CA HIS A 93 5.25 4.29 -28.65
C HIS A 93 6.13 3.07 -28.97
N ALA A 94 7.34 3.26 -29.50
CA ALA A 94 8.26 2.17 -29.79
C ALA A 94 8.65 1.35 -28.54
N ALA A 95 8.85 2.03 -27.41
CA ALA A 95 9.14 1.38 -26.12
C ALA A 95 7.94 0.57 -25.62
N LEU A 96 6.72 1.10 -25.70
CA LEU A 96 5.49 0.38 -25.33
C LEU A 96 5.26 -0.85 -26.21
N VAL A 97 5.48 -0.75 -27.52
CA VAL A 97 5.39 -1.88 -28.45
C VAL A 97 6.43 -2.96 -28.13
N ALA A 98 7.68 -2.54 -27.85
CA ALA A 98 8.74 -3.47 -27.47
C ALA A 98 8.44 -4.17 -26.13
N LEU A 99 7.91 -3.44 -25.14
CA LEU A 99 7.46 -4.00 -23.86
C LEU A 99 6.31 -4.98 -24.05
N ALA A 100 5.29 -4.64 -24.82
CA ALA A 100 4.19 -5.54 -25.14
C ALA A 100 4.68 -6.82 -25.81
N SER A 101 5.66 -6.71 -26.73
CA SER A 101 6.31 -7.87 -27.33
C SER A 101 7.09 -8.72 -26.33
N ILE A 102 7.76 -8.12 -25.34
CA ILE A 102 8.46 -8.85 -24.28
C ILE A 102 7.45 -9.60 -23.40
N VAL A 103 6.38 -8.94 -22.97
CA VAL A 103 5.30 -9.57 -22.17
C VAL A 103 4.72 -10.78 -22.91
N LYS A 104 4.42 -10.65 -24.21
CA LYS A 104 3.92 -11.76 -25.04
C LYS A 104 4.89 -12.95 -25.14
N LEU A 105 6.20 -12.72 -24.99
CA LEU A 105 7.20 -13.79 -25.02
C LEU A 105 7.29 -14.55 -23.70
N CYS A 106 6.81 -13.98 -22.59
CA CYS A 106 6.97 -14.50 -21.23
C CYS A 106 5.69 -15.21 -20.75
N PRO A 107 5.55 -16.54 -20.94
CA PRO A 107 4.31 -17.25 -20.61
C PRO A 107 4.06 -17.43 -19.10
N LYS A 108 5.11 -17.29 -18.26
CA LYS A 108 5.07 -17.45 -16.80
C LYS A 108 5.16 -16.13 -16.04
N LEU A 109 4.84 -15.02 -16.71
CA LEU A 109 4.87 -13.70 -16.10
C LEU A 109 3.83 -13.63 -14.97
N GLU A 110 4.30 -13.37 -13.75
CA GLU A 110 3.50 -13.23 -12.53
C GLU A 110 3.23 -11.75 -12.20
N GLN A 111 4.11 -10.83 -12.60
CA GLN A 111 4.03 -9.41 -12.24
C GLN A 111 4.78 -8.49 -13.23
N LEU A 112 4.17 -7.35 -13.55
CA LEU A 112 4.80 -6.19 -14.18
C LEU A 112 4.65 -4.99 -13.25
N SER A 113 5.75 -4.31 -12.90
CA SER A 113 5.77 -3.25 -11.89
C SER A 113 6.80 -2.16 -12.22
N GLY A 114 6.83 -1.07 -11.45
CA GLY A 114 7.83 0.00 -11.57
C GLY A 114 7.49 1.11 -12.58
N TYR A 115 6.29 1.08 -13.16
CA TYR A 115 5.78 2.20 -13.96
C TYR A 115 4.26 2.23 -13.92
N HIS A 116 3.73 3.45 -13.85
CA HIS A 116 2.31 3.69 -13.94
C HIS A 116 1.91 4.01 -15.38
N TRP A 117 1.06 3.18 -15.98
CA TRP A 117 0.59 3.31 -17.36
C TRP A 117 -0.56 4.34 -17.53
N LEU A 118 -0.56 5.43 -16.74
CA LEU A 118 -1.72 6.35 -16.54
C LEU A 118 -2.04 7.14 -17.81
N ASP A 119 -1.06 7.30 -18.69
CA ASP A 119 -1.27 7.86 -20.01
C ASP A 119 -1.76 6.75 -20.95
N LYS A 120 -3.07 6.49 -20.88
CA LYS A 120 -3.84 5.59 -21.75
C LYS A 120 -4.05 6.19 -23.14
N CYS A 121 -3.00 6.68 -23.77
CA CYS A 121 -3.00 6.82 -25.22
C CYS A 121 -3.25 5.46 -25.89
N ALA A 122 -3.79 5.46 -27.12
CA ALA A 122 -3.92 4.27 -27.99
C ALA A 122 -2.61 3.44 -28.11
N SER A 123 -1.47 4.03 -27.76
CA SER A 123 -0.16 3.42 -27.68
C SER A 123 0.02 2.38 -26.56
N SER A 124 -0.78 2.41 -25.49
CA SER A 124 -0.69 1.48 -24.34
C SER A 124 -1.62 0.27 -24.45
N ALA A 125 -2.65 0.33 -25.30
CA ALA A 125 -3.65 -0.72 -25.49
C ALA A 125 -3.01 -2.09 -25.83
N GLY A 126 -1.98 -2.09 -26.68
CA GLY A 126 -1.27 -3.32 -27.06
C GLY A 126 -0.52 -4.00 -25.90
N LEU A 127 -0.10 -3.25 -24.88
CA LEU A 127 0.51 -3.79 -23.67
C LEU A 127 -0.56 -4.35 -22.72
N LEU A 128 -1.68 -3.63 -22.56
CA LEU A 128 -2.81 -4.10 -21.77
C LEU A 128 -3.35 -5.43 -22.32
N GLU A 129 -3.53 -5.50 -23.64
CA GLU A 129 -3.88 -6.71 -24.37
C GLU A 129 -2.87 -7.86 -24.20
N ALA A 130 -1.58 -7.54 -24.04
CA ALA A 130 -0.57 -8.55 -23.78
C ALA A 130 -0.72 -9.11 -22.36
N LEU A 131 -0.94 -8.24 -21.37
CA LEU A 131 -1.17 -8.61 -19.97
C LEU A 131 -2.48 -9.38 -19.78
N ALA A 132 -3.54 -9.03 -20.49
CA ALA A 132 -4.82 -9.75 -20.50
C ALA A 132 -4.65 -11.23 -20.92
N ARG A 133 -3.66 -11.53 -21.78
CA ARG A 133 -3.35 -12.89 -22.23
C ARG A 133 -2.37 -13.63 -21.30
N CYS A 134 -1.82 -12.97 -20.27
CA CYS A 134 -0.95 -13.59 -19.27
C CYS A 134 -1.77 -14.35 -18.22
N LEU A 135 -1.97 -15.65 -18.44
CA LEU A 135 -2.76 -16.51 -17.54
C LEU A 135 -2.13 -16.72 -16.16
N GLY A 136 -0.83 -16.48 -16.02
CA GLY A 136 -0.08 -16.64 -14.77
C GLY A 136 0.05 -15.37 -13.93
N LEU A 137 -0.62 -14.28 -14.30
CA LEU A 137 -0.51 -13.00 -13.61
C LEU A 137 -1.09 -13.12 -12.20
N LYS A 138 -0.29 -12.77 -11.19
CA LYS A 138 -0.65 -12.83 -9.77
C LYS A 138 -0.95 -11.47 -9.17
N GLN A 139 -0.32 -10.42 -9.70
CA GLN A 139 -0.42 -9.08 -9.16
C GLN A 139 -0.61 -8.06 -10.28
N HIS A 140 -1.57 -7.15 -10.10
CA HIS A 140 -1.83 -6.09 -11.06
C HIS A 140 -2.36 -4.82 -10.40
N ILE A 141 -1.97 -3.67 -10.96
CA ILE A 141 -2.48 -2.35 -10.60
C ILE A 141 -3.18 -1.79 -11.83
N TRP A 142 -4.43 -1.37 -11.66
CA TRP A 142 -5.25 -0.76 -12.67
C TRP A 142 -5.71 0.62 -12.19
N VAL A 143 -5.53 1.64 -13.03
CA VAL A 143 -5.93 3.02 -12.71
C VAL A 143 -6.80 3.65 -13.80
N PHE A 144 -7.78 4.46 -13.41
CA PHE A 144 -8.83 5.07 -14.25
C PHE A 144 -8.75 6.60 -14.31
N GLY A 145 -9.22 7.14 -15.44
CA GLY A 145 -9.81 8.48 -15.57
C GLY A 145 -8.97 9.66 -16.07
N SER A 146 -7.93 9.46 -16.89
CA SER A 146 -7.20 10.59 -17.51
C SER A 146 -8.06 11.41 -18.50
N ASP A 147 -7.95 12.74 -18.42
CA ASP A 147 -8.68 13.76 -19.20
C ASP A 147 -8.53 13.68 -20.74
N ASP A 148 -7.45 13.09 -21.25
CA ASP A 148 -7.03 13.31 -22.64
C ASP A 148 -7.55 12.26 -23.66
N VAL A 149 -8.11 11.13 -23.21
CA VAL A 149 -8.53 10.03 -24.10
C VAL A 149 -9.80 9.35 -23.57
N PRO A 150 -10.82 9.08 -24.43
CA PRO A 150 -12.00 8.33 -24.01
C PRO A 150 -11.58 6.98 -23.39
N ASP A 151 -11.98 6.76 -22.14
CA ASP A 151 -11.67 5.55 -21.38
C ASP A 151 -12.05 4.32 -22.22
N PRO A 152 -11.16 3.32 -22.38
CA PRO A 152 -11.56 2.03 -22.93
C PRO A 152 -12.70 1.54 -22.05
N GLY A 153 -13.93 1.66 -22.56
CA GLY A 153 -15.13 1.49 -21.76
C GLY A 153 -15.11 0.18 -20.96
N PRO A 154 -15.97 0.05 -19.93
CA PRO A 154 -15.93 -1.04 -18.95
C PRO A 154 -15.86 -2.45 -19.56
N GLY A 155 -16.30 -2.65 -20.82
CA GLY A 155 -16.11 -3.88 -21.59
C GLY A 155 -14.65 -4.34 -21.74
N VAL A 156 -13.71 -3.46 -22.12
CA VAL A 156 -12.29 -3.85 -22.29
C VAL A 156 -11.70 -4.28 -20.95
N MET A 157 -12.07 -3.59 -19.88
CA MET A 157 -11.66 -3.96 -18.53
C MET A 157 -12.19 -5.35 -18.16
N LEU A 158 -13.49 -5.60 -18.35
CA LEU A 158 -14.11 -6.90 -18.10
C LEU A 158 -13.45 -8.01 -18.92
N ASP A 159 -13.12 -7.74 -20.18
CA ASP A 159 -12.46 -8.69 -21.08
C ASP A 159 -11.05 -9.04 -20.60
N CYS A 160 -10.28 -8.06 -20.13
CA CYS A 160 -8.96 -8.31 -19.55
C CYS A 160 -9.03 -9.23 -18.32
N HIS A 161 -10.06 -9.06 -17.49
CA HIS A 161 -10.22 -9.84 -16.25
C HIS A 161 -10.56 -11.32 -16.51
N ASN A 162 -11.02 -11.70 -17.72
CA ASN A 162 -11.24 -13.12 -18.06
C ASN A 162 -9.96 -13.96 -17.98
N GLY A 163 -8.82 -13.37 -18.35
CA GLY A 163 -7.54 -14.08 -18.41
C GLY A 163 -6.87 -14.26 -17.04
N TRP A 164 -7.31 -13.52 -16.04
CA TRP A 164 -6.61 -13.33 -14.76
C TRP A 164 -7.08 -14.27 -13.65
N SER A 165 -7.32 -15.55 -14.01
CA SER A 165 -7.77 -16.58 -13.04
C SER A 165 -6.80 -16.85 -11.88
N GLN A 166 -5.53 -16.46 -12.03
CA GLN A 166 -4.46 -16.65 -11.04
C GLN A 166 -4.16 -15.39 -10.21
N LEU A 167 -4.93 -14.32 -10.38
CA LEU A 167 -4.67 -13.05 -9.72
C LEU A 167 -4.97 -13.15 -8.22
N GLU A 168 -3.95 -12.89 -7.41
CA GLU A 168 -4.00 -12.87 -5.95
C GLU A 168 -4.15 -11.45 -5.41
N THR A 169 -3.57 -10.46 -6.09
CA THR A 169 -3.57 -9.06 -5.66
C THR A 169 -4.04 -8.15 -6.78
N LEU A 170 -5.10 -7.39 -6.53
CA LEU A 170 -5.60 -6.35 -7.42
C LEU A 170 -5.67 -5.01 -6.71
N VAL A 171 -5.15 -3.98 -7.35
CA VAL A 171 -5.31 -2.59 -6.94
C VAL A 171 -6.08 -1.85 -8.02
N LEU A 172 -7.22 -1.28 -7.68
CA LEU A 172 -8.07 -0.46 -8.56
C LEU A 172 -8.08 0.97 -8.03
N CYS A 173 -7.67 1.95 -8.83
CA CYS A 173 -7.69 3.35 -8.43
C CYS A 173 -8.34 4.22 -9.49
N SER A 174 -9.30 5.06 -9.14
CA SER A 174 -9.83 6.09 -10.03
C SER A 174 -9.35 7.47 -9.56
N ASN A 175 -9.24 8.41 -10.49
CA ASN A 175 -9.05 9.83 -10.19
C ASN A 175 -10.39 10.59 -10.05
N GLY A 176 -11.53 9.89 -10.04
CA GLY A 176 -12.85 10.44 -9.73
C GLY A 176 -13.63 11.02 -10.93
N GLU A 177 -13.04 11.07 -12.12
CA GLU A 177 -13.66 11.73 -13.28
C GLU A 177 -14.37 10.77 -14.23
N SER A 178 -13.98 9.49 -14.23
CA SER A 178 -14.59 8.44 -15.06
C SER A 178 -15.45 7.49 -14.25
N ARG A 179 -16.72 7.35 -14.64
CA ARG A 179 -17.68 6.42 -14.05
C ARG A 179 -17.59 5.06 -14.72
N LEU A 180 -17.30 4.03 -13.93
CA LEU A 180 -17.31 2.64 -14.39
C LEU A 180 -18.73 2.10 -14.57
N GLY A 181 -19.70 2.69 -13.86
CA GLY A 181 -21.09 2.27 -13.84
C GLY A 181 -21.40 1.29 -12.71
N ALA A 182 -22.65 1.33 -12.24
CA ALA A 182 -23.13 0.50 -11.15
C ALA A 182 -22.95 -0.98 -11.45
N GLY A 183 -22.36 -1.71 -10.50
CA GLY A 183 -22.15 -3.17 -10.60
C GLY A 183 -20.91 -3.61 -11.36
N SER A 184 -20.19 -2.71 -12.05
CA SER A 184 -18.94 -3.04 -12.76
C SER A 184 -17.90 -3.65 -11.83
N ILE A 185 -17.64 -3.01 -10.68
CA ILE A 185 -16.70 -3.55 -9.67
C ILE A 185 -17.14 -4.93 -9.18
N SER A 186 -18.43 -5.13 -8.92
CA SER A 186 -18.97 -6.44 -8.51
C SER A 186 -18.72 -7.51 -9.58
N ALA A 187 -18.99 -7.20 -10.85
CA ALA A 187 -18.79 -8.13 -11.97
C ALA A 187 -17.31 -8.47 -12.18
N LEU A 188 -16.42 -7.50 -11.96
CA LEU A 188 -14.97 -7.69 -12.08
C LEU A 188 -14.43 -8.63 -11.00
N VAL A 189 -14.72 -8.34 -9.72
CA VAL A 189 -14.18 -9.14 -8.61
C VAL A 189 -14.74 -10.56 -8.59
N GLN A 190 -15.95 -10.79 -9.12
CA GLN A 190 -16.52 -12.14 -9.27
C GLN A 190 -15.77 -13.03 -10.27
N ARG A 191 -15.00 -12.44 -11.19
CA ARG A 191 -14.19 -13.17 -12.19
C ARG A 191 -12.80 -13.56 -11.68
N LEU A 192 -12.46 -13.21 -10.44
CA LEU A 192 -11.15 -13.41 -9.84
C LEU A 192 -11.21 -14.43 -8.70
N PRO A 193 -11.26 -15.74 -8.99
CA PRO A 193 -11.52 -16.77 -7.97
C PRO A 193 -10.38 -16.98 -6.97
N ARG A 194 -9.18 -16.46 -7.25
CA ARG A 194 -7.99 -16.57 -6.40
C ARG A 194 -7.62 -15.27 -5.69
N LEU A 195 -8.46 -14.25 -5.76
CA LEU A 195 -8.20 -12.94 -5.19
C LEU A 195 -8.07 -13.06 -3.66
N GLN A 196 -6.96 -12.55 -3.11
CA GLN A 196 -6.67 -12.55 -1.69
C GLN A 196 -6.49 -11.14 -1.13
N HIS A 197 -6.03 -10.19 -1.95
CA HIS A 197 -5.76 -8.82 -1.54
C HIS A 197 -6.38 -7.85 -2.53
N LEU A 198 -7.25 -6.96 -2.05
CA LEU A 198 -7.99 -6.00 -2.87
C LEU A 198 -7.86 -4.59 -2.30
N MET A 199 -7.33 -3.67 -3.10
CA MET A 199 -7.33 -2.24 -2.78
C MET A 199 -8.22 -1.51 -3.77
N LEU A 200 -9.14 -0.70 -3.25
CA LEU A 200 -10.00 0.20 -4.02
C LEU A 200 -9.73 1.63 -3.58
N SER A 201 -9.48 2.52 -4.54
CA SER A 201 -9.18 3.92 -4.26
C SER A 201 -9.92 4.88 -5.19
N GLY A 202 -10.44 5.99 -4.64
CA GLY A 202 -10.94 7.13 -5.43
C GLY A 202 -12.16 6.85 -6.30
N LEU A 203 -12.97 5.83 -5.95
CA LEU A 203 -14.22 5.53 -6.65
C LEU A 203 -15.36 6.38 -6.06
N ASP A 204 -16.24 6.88 -6.94
CA ASP A 204 -17.42 7.63 -6.54
C ASP A 204 -18.51 6.72 -5.92
N ARG A 205 -19.56 7.35 -5.36
CA ARG A 205 -20.68 6.65 -4.74
C ARG A 205 -21.53 5.80 -5.70
N HIS A 206 -21.43 6.03 -7.02
CA HIS A 206 -22.17 5.27 -8.02
C HIS A 206 -21.42 3.98 -8.40
N ASP A 207 -20.10 4.02 -8.38
CA ASP A 207 -19.24 2.88 -8.72
C ASP A 207 -19.03 1.95 -7.51
N PHE A 208 -18.90 2.51 -6.30
CA PHE A 208 -18.69 1.74 -5.08
C PHE A 208 -19.49 2.27 -3.88
N HIS A 209 -20.41 1.45 -3.38
CA HIS A 209 -21.30 1.77 -2.26
C HIS A 209 -21.50 0.54 -1.35
N ASN A 210 -22.22 0.70 -0.23
CA ASN A 210 -22.48 -0.38 0.75
C ASN A 210 -22.93 -1.71 0.11
N GLY A 211 -23.85 -1.66 -0.86
CA GLY A 211 -24.27 -2.85 -1.61
C GLY A 211 -23.14 -3.56 -2.39
N THR A 212 -22.22 -2.81 -3.00
CA THR A 212 -21.03 -3.36 -3.67
C THR A 212 -20.02 -3.91 -2.66
N LEU A 213 -19.88 -3.28 -1.50
CA LEU A 213 -19.04 -3.77 -0.40
C LEU A 213 -19.51 -5.16 0.06
N LEU A 214 -20.83 -5.38 0.14
CA LEU A 214 -21.43 -6.67 0.50
C LEU A 214 -21.25 -7.76 -0.58
N SER A 215 -21.09 -7.37 -1.85
CA SER A 215 -20.96 -8.31 -2.97
C SER A 215 -19.54 -8.85 -3.14
N LEU A 216 -18.54 -8.23 -2.49
CA LEU A 216 -17.14 -8.61 -2.60
C LEU A 216 -16.91 -10.10 -2.28
N PRO A 217 -15.95 -10.75 -2.97
CA PRO A 217 -15.54 -12.12 -2.66
C PRO A 217 -14.81 -12.17 -1.32
N PRO A 218 -14.70 -13.35 -0.68
CA PRO A 218 -13.85 -13.53 0.49
C PRO A 218 -12.39 -13.22 0.13
N VAL A 219 -11.82 -12.21 0.79
CA VAL A 219 -10.41 -11.82 0.65
C VAL A 219 -9.74 -11.84 2.03
N LYS A 220 -8.41 -11.94 2.05
CA LYS A 220 -7.59 -11.87 3.28
C LYS A 220 -7.27 -10.44 3.69
N SER A 221 -7.02 -9.57 2.71
CA SER A 221 -6.74 -8.16 2.96
C SER A 221 -7.61 -7.26 2.10
N LEU A 222 -8.25 -6.28 2.74
CA LEU A 222 -9.07 -5.27 2.07
C LEU A 222 -8.59 -3.88 2.46
N ARG A 223 -8.30 -3.05 1.46
CA ARG A 223 -8.00 -1.63 1.65
C ARG A 223 -8.98 -0.75 0.89
N LEU A 224 -9.65 0.15 1.59
CA LEU A 224 -10.58 1.11 1.02
C LEU A 224 -10.08 2.53 1.27
N ASP A 225 -9.78 3.24 0.19
CA ASP A 225 -9.10 4.54 0.22
C ASP A 225 -9.95 5.59 -0.52
N HIS A 226 -10.31 6.70 0.12
CA HIS A 226 -11.11 7.79 -0.48
C HIS A 226 -12.37 7.31 -1.25
N LEU A 227 -13.26 6.54 -0.61
CA LEU A 227 -14.51 6.04 -1.23
C LEU A 227 -15.76 6.78 -0.72
N GLU A 228 -16.42 7.58 -1.55
CA GLU A 228 -17.55 8.41 -1.11
C GLU A 228 -18.80 7.61 -0.70
N GLY A 229 -19.03 6.44 -1.31
CA GLY A 229 -20.27 5.68 -1.15
C GLY A 229 -20.34 4.77 0.07
N ILE A 230 -19.32 4.75 0.94
CA ILE A 230 -19.27 3.89 2.12
C ILE A 230 -19.73 4.63 3.36
N SER A 231 -20.70 4.05 4.08
CA SER A 231 -21.20 4.58 5.35
C SER A 231 -20.89 3.64 6.52
N ASN A 232 -21.12 4.12 7.75
CA ASN A 232 -20.98 3.30 8.96
C ASN A 232 -21.84 2.02 8.89
N GLN A 233 -23.06 2.11 8.36
CA GLN A 233 -23.91 0.95 8.14
C GLN A 233 -23.26 -0.08 7.22
N GLY A 234 -22.58 0.36 6.15
CA GLY A 234 -21.84 -0.53 5.25
C GLY A 234 -20.68 -1.23 5.96
N ILE A 235 -19.98 -0.53 6.85
CA ILE A 235 -18.90 -1.11 7.65
C ILE A 235 -19.45 -2.13 8.64
N GLU A 236 -20.57 -1.87 9.32
CA GLU A 236 -21.20 -2.85 10.21
C GLU A 236 -21.66 -4.10 9.45
N GLN A 237 -22.17 -3.90 8.24
CA GLN A 237 -22.60 -4.96 7.34
C GLN A 237 -21.44 -5.86 6.87
N LEU A 238 -20.17 -5.47 7.06
CA LEU A 238 -19.02 -6.36 6.83
C LEU A 238 -19.13 -7.64 7.67
N SER A 239 -19.67 -7.54 8.88
CA SER A 239 -19.84 -8.66 9.82
C SER A 239 -20.71 -9.78 9.22
N VAL A 240 -21.70 -9.42 8.41
CA VAL A 240 -22.63 -10.36 7.75
C VAL A 240 -22.25 -10.64 6.28
N SER A 241 -21.19 -10.02 5.78
CA SER A 241 -20.71 -10.20 4.40
C SER A 241 -19.85 -11.46 4.27
N ARG A 242 -19.53 -11.87 3.03
CA ARG A 242 -18.56 -12.95 2.79
C ARG A 242 -17.14 -12.61 3.22
N LEU A 243 -16.84 -11.34 3.46
CA LEU A 243 -15.52 -10.90 3.92
C LEU A 243 -15.25 -11.37 5.35
N SER A 244 -16.26 -11.46 6.22
CA SER A 244 -16.08 -11.88 7.63
C SER A 244 -15.57 -13.32 7.79
N ILE A 245 -15.60 -14.12 6.72
CA ILE A 245 -15.13 -15.50 6.69
C ILE A 245 -13.60 -15.60 6.65
N SER A 246 -12.92 -14.64 6.00
CA SER A 246 -11.49 -14.75 5.68
C SER A 246 -10.68 -13.47 5.89
N LEU A 247 -11.34 -12.34 6.20
CA LEU A 247 -10.67 -11.05 6.28
C LEU A 247 -9.79 -10.99 7.53
N GLU A 248 -8.49 -10.95 7.31
CA GLU A 248 -7.43 -10.88 8.32
C GLU A 248 -6.95 -9.44 8.50
N ASN A 249 -6.95 -8.63 7.42
CA ASN A 249 -6.44 -7.26 7.42
C ASN A 249 -7.46 -6.29 6.81
N LEU A 250 -7.88 -5.28 7.56
CA LEU A 250 -8.79 -4.23 7.09
C LEU A 250 -8.12 -2.87 7.22
N SER A 251 -7.97 -2.16 6.10
CA SER A 251 -7.46 -0.79 6.07
C SER A 251 -8.51 0.17 5.51
N LEU A 252 -8.94 1.12 6.34
CA LEU A 252 -9.92 2.14 5.95
C LEU A 252 -9.26 3.51 6.04
N ASN A 253 -9.14 4.19 4.90
CA ASN A 253 -8.69 5.56 4.77
C ASN A 253 -9.76 6.38 4.04
N THR A 254 -10.97 6.35 4.57
CA THR A 254 -12.16 6.99 4.02
C THR A 254 -12.93 7.57 5.18
N SER A 255 -13.36 8.83 5.08
CA SER A 255 -14.32 9.38 6.03
C SER A 255 -15.71 8.99 5.55
N PRO A 256 -16.38 7.99 6.15
CA PRO A 256 -17.70 7.59 5.71
C PRO A 256 -18.64 8.79 5.78
N GLU A 257 -19.29 9.15 4.67
CA GLU A 257 -20.18 10.30 4.63
C GLU A 257 -21.40 10.09 5.51
N PHE A 258 -21.79 11.17 6.21
CA PHE A 258 -23.08 11.26 6.87
C PHE A 258 -24.15 11.50 5.79
N GLN A 259 -25.12 10.60 5.64
CA GLN A 259 -26.26 10.83 4.76
C GLN A 259 -27.25 11.80 5.44
N PRO A 260 -27.44 13.04 4.96
CA PRO A 260 -28.46 13.92 5.50
C PRO A 260 -29.85 13.32 5.20
N GLY A 261 -30.63 13.05 6.25
CA GLY A 261 -32.00 12.53 6.14
C GLY A 261 -32.20 11.06 6.54
N MET A 262 -31.13 10.31 6.83
CA MET A 262 -31.26 9.04 7.55
C MET A 262 -31.06 9.30 9.04
N GLU A 263 -32.17 9.27 9.79
CA GLU A 263 -32.12 9.20 11.24
C GLU A 263 -31.19 8.05 11.65
N SER A 264 -30.29 8.32 12.59
CA SER A 264 -29.36 7.33 13.13
C SER A 264 -30.16 6.15 13.65
N THR A 265 -30.33 5.10 12.85
CA THR A 265 -31.01 3.89 13.29
C THR A 265 -30.19 3.35 14.44
N SER A 266 -30.80 3.42 15.61
CA SER A 266 -30.25 3.15 16.93
C SER A 266 -29.87 1.69 17.09
N SER A 267 -28.76 1.27 16.49
CA SER A 267 -27.97 0.15 16.99
C SER A 267 -26.63 0.12 16.28
N LEU A 268 -25.64 0.84 16.82
CA LEU A 268 -24.25 0.54 16.45
C LEU A 268 -23.84 -0.76 17.15
N LYS A 269 -24.36 -1.89 16.63
CA LYS A 269 -23.93 -3.22 17.05
C LYS A 269 -22.47 -3.43 16.73
N GLY A 270 -21.80 -2.52 16.03
CA GLY A 270 -20.38 -2.46 15.70
C GLY A 270 -19.89 -3.59 14.82
N LEU A 271 -18.60 -3.56 14.47
CA LEU A 271 -17.96 -4.58 13.66
C LEU A 271 -17.74 -5.87 14.45
N GLU A 272 -18.09 -7.00 13.87
CA GLU A 272 -17.82 -8.33 14.40
C GLU A 272 -17.02 -9.14 13.37
N SER A 273 -15.94 -9.77 13.82
CA SER A 273 -15.12 -10.63 12.99
C SER A 273 -14.32 -11.60 13.85
N GLN A 274 -14.33 -12.88 13.46
CA GLN A 274 -13.57 -13.94 14.12
C GLN A 274 -12.14 -14.07 13.57
N THR A 275 -11.83 -13.42 12.44
CA THR A 275 -10.58 -13.60 11.70
C THR A 275 -9.74 -12.34 11.60
N LEU A 276 -10.29 -11.17 11.94
CA LEU A 276 -9.60 -9.89 11.77
C LEU A 276 -8.45 -9.76 12.77
N GLU A 277 -7.21 -9.75 12.28
CA GLU A 277 -5.97 -9.66 13.07
C GLU A 277 -5.41 -8.23 13.11
N TYR A 278 -5.54 -7.49 12.00
CA TYR A 278 -5.05 -6.12 11.85
C TYR A 278 -6.14 -5.17 11.36
N LEU A 279 -6.26 -4.02 12.05
CA LEU A 279 -7.18 -2.95 11.70
C LEU A 279 -6.46 -1.61 11.59
N HIS A 280 -6.44 -1.03 10.39
CA HIS A 280 -6.08 0.36 10.16
C HIS A 280 -7.33 1.21 9.98
N TRP A 281 -7.47 2.24 10.82
CA TRP A 281 -8.65 3.10 10.86
C TRP A 281 -8.25 4.59 10.82
N ASP A 282 -8.27 5.17 9.62
CA ASP A 282 -7.94 6.56 9.34
C ASP A 282 -9.20 7.30 8.84
N VAL A 283 -10.11 7.51 9.79
CA VAL A 283 -11.32 8.31 9.62
C VAL A 283 -11.05 9.71 10.16
N LEU A 284 -10.87 10.66 9.23
CA LEU A 284 -10.38 12.00 9.53
C LEU A 284 -11.35 12.80 10.41
N ILE A 285 -12.65 12.67 10.16
CA ILE A 285 -13.68 13.41 10.91
C ILE A 285 -14.12 12.53 12.09
N PRO A 286 -13.87 12.93 13.35
CA PRO A 286 -14.34 12.19 14.51
C PRO A 286 -15.87 12.17 14.54
N GLY A 287 -16.42 11.04 14.99
CA GLY A 287 -17.86 10.85 15.05
C GLY A 287 -18.23 9.43 15.45
N SER A 288 -19.43 9.01 15.06
CA SER A 288 -19.98 7.67 15.33
C SER A 288 -19.13 6.52 14.77
N SER A 289 -18.27 6.79 13.80
CA SER A 289 -17.36 5.82 13.19
C SER A 289 -16.27 5.33 14.16
N THR A 290 -15.64 6.23 14.92
CA THR A 290 -14.62 5.85 15.91
C THR A 290 -15.25 5.13 17.11
N THR A 291 -16.46 5.56 17.53
CA THR A 291 -17.19 4.89 18.61
C THR A 291 -17.65 3.49 18.23
N LEU A 292 -18.00 3.26 16.96
CA LEU A 292 -18.28 1.93 16.41
C LEU A 292 -17.11 0.97 16.66
N VAL A 293 -15.88 1.36 16.29
CA VAL A 293 -14.68 0.52 16.50
C VAL A 293 -14.37 0.35 17.98
N ALA A 294 -14.40 1.44 18.76
CA ALA A 294 -14.19 1.36 20.20
C ALA A 294 -15.18 0.41 20.88
N ASN A 295 -16.46 0.46 20.53
CA ASN A 295 -17.48 -0.45 21.05
C ASN A 295 -17.23 -1.90 20.62
N SER A 296 -16.68 -2.11 19.43
CA SER A 296 -16.36 -3.45 18.91
C SER A 296 -15.24 -4.11 19.71
N ILE A 297 -14.19 -3.33 20.03
CA ILE A 297 -13.08 -3.75 20.87
C ILE A 297 -13.55 -3.96 22.32
N ALA A 298 -14.24 -2.99 22.90
CA ALA A 298 -14.69 -3.04 24.30
C ALA A 298 -15.66 -4.21 24.56
N SER A 299 -16.46 -4.58 23.56
CA SER A 299 -17.40 -5.72 23.66
C SER A 299 -16.77 -7.07 23.32
N GLY A 300 -15.48 -7.14 22.99
CA GLY A 300 -14.80 -8.38 22.62
C GLY A 300 -15.28 -9.01 21.31
N ARG A 301 -15.83 -8.22 20.37
CA ARG A 301 -16.39 -8.71 19.09
C ARG A 301 -15.33 -8.96 18.01
N LEU A 302 -14.07 -8.68 18.34
CA LEU A 302 -12.91 -8.87 17.46
C LEU A 302 -11.85 -9.74 18.18
N PRO A 303 -12.14 -11.02 18.48
CA PRO A 303 -11.28 -11.86 19.32
C PRO A 303 -9.89 -12.18 18.73
N ALA A 304 -9.74 -12.14 17.40
CA ALA A 304 -8.46 -12.36 16.72
C ALA A 304 -7.60 -11.09 16.60
N LEU A 305 -8.17 -9.91 16.92
CA LEU A 305 -7.49 -8.64 16.71
C LEU A 305 -6.28 -8.52 17.63
N CYS A 306 -5.11 -8.32 17.04
CA CYS A 306 -3.85 -8.23 17.76
C CYS A 306 -3.14 -6.90 17.53
N LYS A 307 -3.47 -6.15 16.47
CA LYS A 307 -2.85 -4.86 16.17
C LYS A 307 -3.86 -3.88 15.57
N VAL A 308 -3.86 -2.66 16.10
CA VAL A 308 -4.64 -1.54 15.57
C VAL A 308 -3.74 -0.36 15.27
N LYS A 309 -4.06 0.35 14.19
CA LYS A 309 -3.41 1.61 13.82
C LYS A 309 -4.48 2.64 13.53
N VAL A 310 -4.61 3.59 14.45
CA VAL A 310 -5.68 4.59 14.44
C VAL A 310 -5.09 6.00 14.57
N PRO A 311 -4.55 6.57 13.48
CA PRO A 311 -3.92 7.88 13.51
C PRO A 311 -4.91 9.00 13.89
N CYS A 312 -6.19 8.84 13.58
CA CYS A 312 -7.26 9.80 13.92
C CYS A 312 -7.98 9.46 15.24
N ASP A 313 -7.29 8.81 16.20
CA ASP A 313 -7.79 8.57 17.56
C ASP A 313 -7.57 9.80 18.45
N TYR A 314 -8.23 10.91 18.11
CA TYR A 314 -8.01 12.22 18.73
C TYR A 314 -8.19 12.20 20.26
N GLU A 315 -9.25 11.54 20.73
CA GLU A 315 -9.61 11.44 22.16
C GLU A 315 -8.98 10.25 22.87
N GLY A 316 -8.34 9.32 22.15
CA GLY A 316 -7.78 8.12 22.75
C GLY A 316 -8.79 7.05 23.17
N ALA A 317 -9.98 7.08 22.58
CA ALA A 317 -11.02 6.10 22.83
C ALA A 317 -10.53 4.68 22.50
N ILE A 318 -9.76 4.50 21.42
CA ILE A 318 -9.23 3.19 21.04
C ILE A 318 -7.92 2.90 21.78
N GLN A 319 -7.02 3.87 21.92
CA GLN A 319 -5.78 3.70 22.69
C GLN A 319 -6.06 3.19 24.12
N SER A 320 -7.08 3.73 24.78
CA SER A 320 -7.45 3.34 26.16
C SER A 320 -7.93 1.89 26.31
N LEU A 321 -8.34 1.23 25.22
CA LEU A 321 -8.77 -0.17 25.20
C LEU A 321 -7.64 -1.15 24.83
N CYS A 322 -6.53 -0.63 24.29
CA CYS A 322 -5.40 -1.41 23.81
C CYS A 322 -4.34 -1.61 24.89
N HIS A 323 -3.36 -2.46 24.60
CA HIS A 323 -2.20 -2.63 25.46
C HIS A 323 -1.45 -1.28 25.64
N PRO A 324 -1.02 -0.92 26.86
CA PRO A 324 -0.31 0.33 27.09
C PRO A 324 0.98 0.41 26.27
N ILE A 325 1.17 1.52 25.55
CA ILE A 325 2.38 1.75 24.76
C ILE A 325 3.48 2.41 25.59
N ALA A 326 4.74 2.21 25.19
CA ALA A 326 5.89 2.78 25.87
C ALA A 326 5.89 4.31 25.81
N ARG A 327 6.34 4.94 26.90
CA ARG A 327 6.49 6.40 26.96
C ARG A 327 7.73 6.84 26.20
N GLU A 328 7.54 7.82 25.32
CA GLU A 328 8.61 8.47 24.58
C GLU A 328 8.83 9.93 25.00
N ARG A 329 10.01 10.44 24.66
CA ARG A 329 10.36 11.84 24.90
C ARG A 329 9.92 12.71 23.72
N LEU A 330 8.78 13.39 23.88
CA LEU A 330 8.43 14.59 23.11
C LEU A 330 9.49 15.67 23.28
N THR A 331 9.90 16.22 22.15
CA THR A 331 10.85 17.32 21.97
C THR A 331 10.15 18.68 22.02
N SER A 332 10.92 19.78 22.03
CA SER A 332 10.36 21.13 21.90
C SER A 332 9.63 21.33 20.56
N GLY A 333 10.18 20.79 19.46
CA GLY A 333 9.55 20.84 18.15
C GLY A 333 8.20 20.10 18.09
N ASP A 334 8.06 19.00 18.82
CA ASP A 334 6.79 18.29 18.94
C ASP A 334 5.71 19.14 19.63
N MET A 335 6.09 19.90 20.65
CA MET A 335 5.15 20.81 21.36
C MET A 335 4.75 22.00 20.50
N GLU A 336 5.67 22.53 19.70
CA GLU A 336 5.38 23.59 18.73
C GLU A 336 4.43 23.11 17.62
N LEU A 337 4.66 21.89 17.11
CA LEU A 337 3.77 21.26 16.14
C LEU A 337 2.37 21.09 16.73
N LEU A 338 2.24 20.54 17.95
CA LEU A 338 0.95 20.48 18.64
C LEU A 338 0.27 21.84 18.74
N ALA A 339 0.99 22.89 19.16
CA ALA A 339 0.43 24.21 19.36
C ALA A 339 -0.12 24.81 18.05
N ARG A 340 0.55 24.57 16.93
CA ARG A 340 0.09 24.99 15.59
C ARG A 340 -1.25 24.38 15.19
N PHE A 341 -1.52 23.15 15.62
CA PHE A 341 -2.75 22.42 15.28
C PHE A 341 -3.81 22.44 16.39
N SER A 342 -3.48 22.88 17.61
CA SER A 342 -4.42 22.88 18.75
C SER A 342 -5.57 23.90 18.63
N GLY A 343 -5.48 24.87 17.71
CA GLY A 343 -6.50 25.90 17.49
C GLY A 343 -7.21 25.84 16.13
N SER A 344 -6.91 24.82 15.32
CA SER A 344 -7.55 24.65 14.01
C SER A 344 -8.77 23.75 14.18
N GLU A 345 -9.95 24.21 13.77
CA GLU A 345 -11.14 23.34 13.61
C GLU A 345 -10.97 22.32 12.47
N ARG A 346 -9.81 22.31 11.80
CA ARG A 346 -9.51 21.40 10.70
C ARG A 346 -8.82 20.14 11.23
N TYR A 347 -9.48 19.01 11.02
CA TYR A 347 -8.87 17.70 11.13
C TYR A 347 -7.86 17.50 10.00
N GLU A 348 -6.65 17.06 10.34
CA GLU A 348 -5.59 16.79 9.37
C GLU A 348 -4.99 15.40 9.55
N ARG A 349 -4.67 14.74 8.42
CA ARG A 349 -3.94 13.48 8.40
C ARG A 349 -2.46 13.74 8.59
N ASN A 350 -1.99 13.64 9.83
CA ASN A 350 -0.58 13.82 10.17
C ASN A 350 -0.17 12.78 11.21
N LEU A 351 0.59 11.77 10.79
CA LEU A 351 1.03 10.69 11.66
C LEU A 351 1.87 11.21 12.84
N ARG A 352 2.73 12.20 12.62
CA ARG A 352 3.57 12.75 13.69
C ARG A 352 2.71 13.46 14.73
N LEU A 353 1.71 14.22 14.31
CA LEU A 353 0.74 14.83 15.22
C LEU A 353 0.02 13.76 16.06
N ALA A 354 -0.44 12.68 15.43
CA ALA A 354 -1.09 11.56 16.12
C ALA A 354 -0.18 10.90 17.17
N GLN A 355 1.08 10.63 16.81
CA GLN A 355 2.11 10.10 17.74
C GLN A 355 2.29 11.03 18.95
N ILE A 356 2.38 12.33 18.71
CA ILE A 356 2.57 13.32 19.76
C ILE A 356 1.34 13.38 20.67
N GLN A 357 0.13 13.36 20.11
CA GLN A 357 -1.12 13.35 20.88
C GLN A 357 -1.24 12.07 21.75
N ALA A 358 -0.88 10.90 21.23
CA ALA A 358 -0.85 9.65 21.99
C ALA A 358 0.15 9.70 23.16
N GLN A 359 1.34 10.24 22.94
CA GLN A 359 2.36 10.41 23.98
C GLN A 359 2.01 11.49 25.01
N ARG A 360 1.27 12.53 24.59
CA ARG A 360 0.73 13.55 25.50
C ARG A 360 -0.27 12.94 26.48
N ARG A 361 -1.20 12.11 26.01
CA ARG A 361 -2.16 11.37 26.84
C ARG A 361 -1.45 10.52 27.91
N ILE A 362 -0.44 9.75 27.50
CA ILE A 362 0.37 8.93 28.44
C ILE A 362 1.01 9.79 29.53
N ARG A 363 1.57 10.96 29.17
CA ARG A 363 2.18 11.88 30.13
C ARG A 363 1.16 12.48 31.10
N GLU A 364 -0.01 12.84 30.60
CA GLU A 364 -1.09 13.39 31.41
C GLU A 364 -1.62 12.34 32.39
N CYS A 365 -1.85 11.10 31.96
CA CYS A 365 -2.22 9.99 32.85
C CYS A 365 -1.15 9.71 33.91
N ARG A 366 0.14 9.77 33.56
CA ARG A 366 1.24 9.53 34.52
C ARG A 366 1.37 10.60 35.61
N ARG A 367 0.77 11.78 35.42
CA ARG A 367 0.69 12.81 36.48
C ARG A 367 -0.37 12.49 37.51
N GLN A 368 -1.34 11.65 37.17
CA GLN A 368 -2.37 11.20 38.10
C GLN A 368 -1.84 10.01 38.91
N PRO A 369 -1.96 10.02 40.25
CA PRO A 369 -1.55 8.89 41.07
C PRO A 369 -2.42 7.66 40.80
N SER A 370 -1.81 6.49 40.62
CA SER A 370 -2.51 5.21 40.59
C SER A 370 -2.49 4.56 41.97
N PHE A 371 -1.29 4.36 42.52
CA PHE A 371 -1.11 3.90 43.89
C PHE A 371 0.20 4.45 44.47
N THR A 372 0.23 4.54 45.79
CA THR A 372 1.37 5.06 46.54
C THR A 372 2.03 3.91 47.29
N VAL A 373 3.32 3.70 47.05
CA VAL A 373 4.14 2.77 47.82
C VAL A 373 4.76 3.53 48.98
N VAL A 374 4.35 3.20 50.20
CA VAL A 374 4.91 3.76 51.43
C VAL A 374 5.87 2.72 51.99
N VAL A 375 7.14 3.08 52.16
CA VAL A 375 8.17 2.26 52.80
C VAL A 375 8.22 2.69 54.27
N GLN A 376 8.06 1.74 55.18
CA GLN A 376 8.14 1.95 56.62
C GLN A 376 9.33 1.17 57.19
N ASP A 377 9.97 1.73 58.21
CA ASP A 377 11.01 1.08 59.01
C ASP A 377 10.41 0.14 60.07
N GLU A 378 11.23 -0.65 60.76
CA GLU A 378 10.79 -1.60 61.80
C GLU A 378 9.98 -0.93 62.93
N ASP A 379 10.24 0.35 63.20
CA ASP A 379 9.53 1.19 64.18
C ASP A 379 8.22 1.81 63.65
N GLN A 380 7.73 1.38 62.48
CA GLN A 380 6.55 1.93 61.78
C GLN A 380 6.69 3.40 61.33
N THR A 381 7.90 3.95 61.34
CA THR A 381 8.19 5.29 60.80
C THR A 381 8.27 5.25 59.28
N VAL A 382 7.61 6.20 58.60
CA VAL A 382 7.65 6.29 57.13
C VAL A 382 9.02 6.78 56.69
N SER A 383 9.77 5.93 55.97
CA SER A 383 11.10 6.25 55.45
C SER A 383 11.06 6.83 54.05
N ALA A 384 10.12 6.39 53.21
CA ALA A 384 9.96 6.89 51.85
C ALA A 384 8.53 6.71 51.33
N GLN A 385 8.12 7.59 50.43
CA GLN A 385 6.84 7.51 49.73
C GLN A 385 7.08 7.65 48.21
N TYR A 386 6.74 6.61 47.46
CA TYR A 386 6.85 6.60 46.00
C TYR A 386 5.45 6.59 45.37
N MET A 387 5.16 7.60 44.56
CA MET A 387 3.91 7.65 43.80
C MET A 387 4.10 6.99 42.44
N ILE A 388 3.30 5.97 42.15
CA ILE A 388 3.27 5.34 40.83
C ILE A 388 2.11 5.97 40.06
N GLY A 389 2.43 6.64 38.95
CA GLY A 389 1.45 7.31 38.11
C GLY A 389 0.64 6.32 37.27
N SER A 390 -0.62 6.68 36.99
CA SER A 390 -1.54 5.92 36.15
C SER A 390 -1.03 5.75 34.72
N PHE A 391 -1.63 4.81 33.99
CA PHE A 391 -1.33 4.54 32.59
C PHE A 391 -2.61 4.63 31.76
N ILE A 392 -2.45 4.74 30.45
CA ILE A 392 -3.54 4.64 29.48
C ILE A 392 -3.45 3.27 28.80
N GLY A 393 -4.61 2.66 28.56
CA GLY A 393 -4.70 1.31 28.01
C GLY A 393 -5.15 0.29 29.06
N ASN A 394 -5.24 -0.95 28.61
CA ASN A 394 -5.56 -2.12 29.43
C ASN A 394 -4.41 -3.14 29.32
N VAL A 395 -3.74 -3.43 30.44
CA VAL A 395 -2.58 -4.35 30.50
C VAL A 395 -2.93 -5.76 30.04
N ASP A 396 -4.18 -6.18 30.26
CA ASP A 396 -4.68 -7.51 29.87
C ASP A 396 -5.08 -7.57 28.39
N SER A 397 -5.15 -6.41 27.71
CA SER A 397 -5.46 -6.36 26.29
C SER A 397 -4.32 -6.95 25.47
N LYS A 398 -4.67 -7.82 24.52
CA LYS A 398 -3.73 -8.42 23.54
C LYS A 398 -3.55 -7.55 22.29
N ILE A 399 -4.24 -6.40 22.24
CA ILE A 399 -4.27 -5.54 21.07
C ILE A 399 -3.15 -4.49 21.20
N GLU A 400 -2.18 -4.53 20.31
CA GLU A 400 -1.13 -3.51 20.17
C GLU A 400 -1.69 -2.26 19.48
N TYR A 401 -1.53 -1.10 20.12
CA TYR A 401 -1.80 0.19 19.49
C TYR A 401 -0.51 0.71 18.82
N SER A 402 -0.47 0.73 17.49
CA SER A 402 0.71 1.14 16.72
C SER A 402 0.46 2.43 15.94
N LEU A 403 1.44 3.34 15.96
CA LEU A 403 1.50 4.55 15.13
C LEU A 403 2.82 4.61 14.35
N GLU A 404 3.38 3.46 14.00
CA GLU A 404 4.60 3.37 13.18
C GLU A 404 4.33 3.89 11.76
N PRO A 405 5.30 4.47 11.04
CA PRO A 405 5.09 4.89 9.65
C PRO A 405 4.98 3.67 8.72
N GLY A 406 4.24 3.80 7.61
CA GLY A 406 4.12 2.72 6.62
C GLY A 406 5.43 2.42 5.89
N VAL A 407 6.22 3.46 5.66
CA VAL A 407 7.59 3.40 5.14
C VAL A 407 8.48 4.21 6.07
N GLU A 408 9.68 3.74 6.36
CA GLU A 408 10.62 4.45 7.22
C GLU A 408 10.87 5.89 6.71
N GLY A 409 10.66 6.87 7.58
CA GLY A 409 10.76 8.29 7.24
C GLY A 409 9.53 8.91 6.55
N SER A 410 8.47 8.14 6.28
CA SER A 410 7.22 8.67 5.74
C SER A 410 6.38 9.37 6.82
N HIS A 411 5.58 10.35 6.39
CA HIS A 411 4.57 11.01 7.21
C HIS A 411 3.21 10.28 7.17
N SER A 412 3.11 9.22 6.37
CA SER A 412 1.88 8.44 6.20
C SER A 412 1.88 7.19 7.08
N ALA A 413 0.71 6.86 7.62
CA ALA A 413 0.50 5.68 8.46
C ALA A 413 0.55 4.38 7.65
N LEU A 414 0.24 4.43 6.36
CA LEU A 414 0.29 3.30 5.43
C LEU A 414 1.33 3.53 4.34
N VAL A 415 1.71 2.44 3.67
CA VAL A 415 2.43 2.53 2.39
C VAL A 415 1.46 3.13 1.37
N GLU A 416 1.88 4.14 0.64
CA GLU A 416 1.05 4.79 -0.38
C GLU A 416 1.27 4.15 -1.74
N LEU A 417 0.29 4.29 -2.64
CA LEU A 417 0.39 3.72 -3.98
C LEU A 417 1.65 4.21 -4.71
N GLN A 418 1.96 5.50 -4.57
CA GLN A 418 3.17 6.13 -5.12
C GLN A 418 4.49 5.51 -4.63
N ASP A 419 4.51 4.89 -3.45
CA ASP A 419 5.70 4.21 -2.92
C ASP A 419 5.97 2.88 -3.63
N VAL A 420 4.94 2.28 -4.24
CA VAL A 420 5.00 0.99 -4.94
C VAL A 420 5.06 1.16 -6.47
N LEU A 421 4.53 2.26 -6.99
CA LEU A 421 4.43 2.49 -8.43
C LEU A 421 5.77 2.78 -9.11
N VAL A 422 6.64 3.53 -8.44
CA VAL A 422 7.89 4.03 -9.02
C VAL A 422 9.07 3.56 -8.19
N PRO A 423 10.12 2.97 -8.79
CA PRO A 423 11.32 2.64 -8.07
C PRO A 423 11.96 3.92 -7.52
N LYS A 424 12.25 3.92 -6.22
CA LYS A 424 12.93 5.04 -5.58
C LYS A 424 14.42 4.76 -5.49
N LYS A 425 15.24 5.76 -5.79
CA LYS A 425 16.66 5.75 -5.41
C LYS A 425 16.73 6.16 -3.94
N PRO A 426 17.52 5.50 -3.08
CA PRO A 426 17.67 5.91 -1.70
C PRO A 426 18.20 7.33 -1.67
N CYS A 427 17.48 8.23 -1.00
CA CYS A 427 17.93 9.60 -0.79
C CYS A 427 19.25 9.57 0.00
N ASP A 428 20.16 10.48 -0.35
CA ASP A 428 21.22 10.88 0.58
C ASP A 428 20.54 11.39 1.84
N SER A 429 20.70 10.67 2.95
CA SER A 429 20.51 11.27 4.25
C SER A 429 21.42 12.49 4.31
N ILE A 430 20.84 13.64 4.66
CA ILE A 430 21.53 14.92 4.81
C ILE A 430 22.68 14.71 5.80
N GLY A 431 23.88 14.57 5.25
CA GLY A 431 25.11 14.35 5.99
C GLY A 431 26.27 14.50 5.02
N ARG A 432 26.92 15.66 5.05
CA ARG A 432 28.14 15.96 4.30
C ARG A 432 29.07 14.75 4.31
N LYS A 433 29.26 14.11 3.16
CA LYS A 433 30.47 13.34 2.89
C LYS A 433 31.02 13.74 1.54
N THR A 434 32.31 14.04 1.61
CA THR A 434 33.24 14.48 0.59
C THR A 434 33.19 13.61 -0.65
N GLU A 435 33.32 14.27 -1.81
CA GLU A 435 33.51 13.67 -3.12
C GLU A 435 34.67 12.67 -3.08
N THR A 436 34.36 11.38 -3.27
CA THR A 436 35.14 10.35 -3.97
C THR A 436 34.58 8.98 -3.63
N GLU A 437 33.40 8.66 -4.18
CA GLU A 437 32.92 7.29 -4.43
C GLU A 437 31.58 7.42 -5.17
N GLU A 438 31.58 7.21 -6.50
CA GLU A 438 30.34 7.01 -7.27
C GLU A 438 29.68 5.70 -6.83
N SER A 439 29.06 5.70 -5.65
CA SER A 439 28.14 4.65 -5.25
C SER A 439 26.90 4.75 -6.14
N VAL A 440 26.76 3.83 -7.09
CA VAL A 440 25.55 3.71 -7.90
C VAL A 440 24.40 3.33 -6.96
N LYS A 441 23.66 4.34 -6.48
CA LYS A 441 22.57 4.17 -5.52
C LYS A 441 21.47 3.27 -6.10
N GLU A 442 21.16 2.21 -5.36
CA GLU A 442 20.30 1.09 -5.77
C GLU A 442 18.83 1.50 -5.88
N GLU A 443 18.17 1.27 -7.02
CA GLU A 443 16.72 1.41 -7.10
C GLU A 443 16.05 0.32 -6.25
N ARG A 444 15.19 0.72 -5.31
CA ARG A 444 14.34 -0.18 -4.54
C ARG A 444 12.89 0.02 -4.97
N LEU A 445 12.21 -1.10 -5.18
CA LEU A 445 10.78 -1.16 -5.44
C LEU A 445 10.13 -1.96 -4.31
N LEU A 446 9.08 -1.40 -3.71
CA LEU A 446 8.31 -2.09 -2.69
C LEU A 446 7.42 -3.17 -3.32
N ASP A 447 7.19 -4.27 -2.59
CA ASP A 447 6.22 -5.29 -3.02
C ASP A 447 4.81 -4.71 -2.93
N LEU A 448 3.96 -5.04 -3.89
CA LEU A 448 2.56 -4.62 -3.92
C LEU A 448 1.80 -5.07 -2.67
N LYS A 449 2.19 -6.20 -2.09
CA LYS A 449 1.57 -6.71 -0.86
C LYS A 449 1.79 -5.79 0.35
N MET A 450 2.77 -4.87 0.31
CA MET A 450 3.02 -3.90 1.38
C MET A 450 1.92 -2.83 1.51
N LEU A 451 0.99 -2.73 0.55
CA LEU A 451 -0.16 -1.82 0.64
C LEU A 451 -1.24 -2.28 1.63
N PHE A 452 -1.17 -3.52 2.11
CA PHE A 452 -2.26 -4.24 2.76
C PHE A 452 -2.06 -4.48 4.25
#